data_AF-A0A1Q3CZ46-F1
#
_entry.id   AF-A0A1Q3CZ46-F1
#
_cell.length_a   1.000
_cell.length_b   1.000
_cell.length_c   1.000
_cell.angle_alpha   90.00
_cell.angle_beta   90.00
_cell.angle_gamma   90.00
#
_symmetry.space_group_name_H-M   'P 1'
#
loop_
_entity.id
_entity.type
_entity.pdbx_description
1 polymer ?
#
loop_
_entity_poly.entity_id
_entity_poly.type
_entity_poly.pdbx_seq_one_letter_code
_entity_poly.pdbx_strand_id
1 'polypeptide(L)'
;MIWECEWCWPQVPGELLLQPRVRNIPISSSLNSIHWDKVGEAFSTTRAFQGIRARSSIVAWHDIVWHPKRIPKHAFSLWLALRGAHRTRNKLLAMGVVQSAMCVFHCGETESTEHIFFQCPFLAKVWREVLSSCNIPRPILPWVDEVQWMSTHAKGNEFQ
;
A
#
# COMPACT_ATOMS: atom_id res chain seq x y z
N MET A 1 25.80 -3.48 23.23
CA MET A 1 26.69 -2.50 23.89
C MET A 1 28.04 -2.58 23.17
N ILE A 2 28.72 -1.48 22.86
CA ILE A 2 30.02 -1.54 22.16
C ILE A 2 31.11 -1.27 23.21
N TRP A 3 32.12 -2.13 23.29
CA TRP A 3 33.26 -1.98 24.21
C TRP A 3 34.53 -2.29 23.44
N GLU A 4 35.55 -1.42 23.54
CA GLU A 4 36.85 -1.57 22.86
C GLU A 4 36.76 -1.90 21.35
N CYS A 5 35.83 -1.25 20.63
CA CYS A 5 35.58 -1.51 19.21
C CYS A 5 35.11 -2.93 18.87
N GLU A 6 34.60 -3.67 19.86
CA GLU A 6 33.92 -4.95 19.67
C GLU A 6 32.42 -4.86 20.02
N TRP A 7 31.62 -5.67 19.31
CA TRP A 7 30.19 -5.79 19.58
C TRP A 7 29.95 -6.66 20.83
N CYS A 8 29.54 -6.07 21.95
CA CYS A 8 29.07 -6.80 23.12
C CYS A 8 27.56 -7.04 23.02
N TRP A 9 27.20 -8.25 22.57
CA TRP A 9 25.82 -8.67 22.40
C TRP A 9 25.22 -9.16 23.72
N PRO A 10 24.03 -8.69 24.13
CA PRO A 10 23.30 -9.27 25.23
C PRO A 10 22.80 -10.69 24.85
N GLN A 11 22.79 -11.59 25.83
CA GLN A 11 22.40 -13.00 25.65
C GLN A 11 20.86 -13.13 25.65
N VAL A 12 20.19 -12.50 24.68
CA VAL A 12 18.73 -12.57 24.51
C VAL A 12 18.37 -13.35 23.24
N PRO A 13 17.37 -14.27 23.31
CA PRO A 13 17.07 -15.19 22.20
C PRO A 13 16.82 -14.54 20.83
N GLY A 14 16.25 -13.33 20.78
CA GLY A 14 15.95 -12.62 19.53
C GLY A 14 17.18 -12.00 18.84
N GLU A 15 18.23 -11.65 19.57
CA GLU A 15 19.43 -11.00 19.02
C GLU A 15 20.48 -12.01 18.51
N LEU A 16 20.39 -13.27 18.94
CA LEU A 16 21.27 -14.35 18.49
C LEU A 16 21.17 -14.63 16.99
N LEU A 17 20.04 -14.31 16.36
CA LEU A 17 19.85 -14.47 14.90
C LEU A 17 20.60 -13.42 14.08
N LEU A 18 20.88 -12.24 14.67
CA LEU A 18 21.56 -11.15 13.99
C LEU A 18 23.09 -11.19 14.21
N GLN A 19 23.56 -11.81 15.30
CA GLN A 19 24.98 -11.92 15.63
C GLN A 19 25.87 -12.38 14.46
N PRO A 20 25.57 -13.48 13.73
CA PRO A 20 26.45 -13.96 12.66
C PRO A 20 26.59 -12.97 11.51
N ARG A 21 25.58 -12.11 11.30
CA ARG A 21 25.51 -11.17 10.18
C ARG A 21 26.22 -9.85 10.48
N VAL A 22 26.35 -9.49 11.75
CA VAL A 22 26.85 -8.18 12.18
C VAL A 22 28.24 -8.28 12.81
N ARG A 23 28.67 -9.48 13.26
CA ARG A 23 29.96 -9.70 13.94
C ARG A 23 31.18 -9.24 13.16
N ASN A 24 31.16 -9.33 11.83
CA ASN A 24 32.28 -8.96 10.98
C ASN A 24 32.20 -7.50 10.48
N ILE A 25 31.26 -6.70 10.97
CA ILE A 25 31.17 -5.28 10.61
C ILE A 25 32.18 -4.51 11.46
N PRO A 26 33.25 -3.96 10.85
CA PRO A 26 34.30 -3.26 11.59
C PRO A 26 33.73 -2.01 12.27
N ILE A 27 34.05 -1.84 13.57
CA ILE A 27 33.67 -0.67 14.34
C ILE A 27 34.82 0.34 14.26
N SER A 28 34.54 1.53 13.72
CA SER A 28 35.50 2.63 13.65
C SER A 28 35.26 3.61 14.79
N SER A 29 36.33 4.20 15.32
CA SER A 29 36.27 5.32 16.29
C SER A 29 36.09 6.70 15.62
N SER A 30 35.95 6.74 14.29
CA SER A 30 35.67 7.97 13.54
C SER A 30 34.29 8.54 13.85
N LEU A 31 34.09 9.83 13.59
CA LEU A 31 32.78 10.49 13.68
C LEU A 31 31.71 9.70 12.92
N ASN A 32 30.55 9.49 13.55
CA ASN A 32 29.45 8.74 12.95
C ASN A 32 28.90 9.47 11.73
N SER A 33 28.97 8.82 10.58
CA SER A 33 28.33 9.29 9.34
C SER A 33 27.60 8.14 8.68
N ILE A 34 26.33 8.39 8.36
CA ILE A 34 25.50 7.43 7.63
C ILE A 34 25.82 7.56 6.15
N HIS A 35 26.08 6.42 5.51
CA HIS A 35 26.35 6.31 4.08
C HIS A 35 25.50 5.19 3.49
N TRP A 36 25.19 5.29 2.20
CA TRP A 36 24.55 4.22 1.44
C TRP A 36 25.39 3.94 0.20
N ASP A 37 25.65 2.66 -0.10
CA ASP A 37 26.44 2.19 -1.26
C ASP A 37 27.96 2.49 -1.17
N LYS A 38 28.37 3.74 -0.90
CA LYS A 38 29.77 4.15 -0.82
C LYS A 38 30.09 4.95 0.45
N VAL A 39 31.16 4.56 1.14
CA VAL A 39 31.67 5.25 2.34
C VAL A 39 32.15 6.66 1.97
N GLY A 40 31.79 7.66 2.76
CA GLY A 40 32.16 9.06 2.54
C GLY A 40 31.14 9.89 1.75
N GLU A 41 30.20 9.27 1.03
CA GLU A 41 29.13 10.00 0.33
C GLU A 41 27.95 10.30 1.26
N ALA A 42 27.38 11.50 1.19
CA ALA A 42 26.22 11.86 2.01
C ALA A 42 25.04 10.91 1.78
N PHE A 43 24.41 10.46 2.87
CA PHE A 43 23.22 9.64 2.80
C PHE A 43 22.08 10.36 2.07
N SER A 44 21.38 9.62 1.22
CA SER A 44 20.16 10.06 0.56
C SER A 44 19.11 8.97 0.64
N THR A 45 17.97 9.28 1.26
CA THR A 45 16.81 8.38 1.32
C THR A 45 16.38 7.94 -0.09
N THR A 46 16.49 8.83 -1.08
CA THR A 46 16.17 8.52 -2.48
C THR A 46 17.10 7.45 -3.06
N ARG A 47 18.42 7.58 -2.86
CA ARG A 47 19.40 6.60 -3.35
C ARG A 47 19.23 5.27 -2.64
N ALA A 48 19.06 5.29 -1.32
CA ALA A 48 18.81 4.09 -0.53
C ALA A 48 17.55 3.35 -1.02
N PHE A 49 16.44 4.07 -1.16
CA PHE A 49 15.19 3.50 -1.64
C PHE A 49 15.31 2.93 -3.05
N GLN A 50 16.01 3.63 -3.96
CA GLN A 50 16.21 3.14 -5.33
C GLN A 50 17.10 1.91 -5.41
N GLY A 51 18.09 1.76 -4.51
CA GLY A 51 18.97 0.60 -4.46
C GLY A 51 18.31 -0.64 -3.85
N ILE A 52 17.39 -0.47 -2.89
CA ILE A 52 16.69 -1.60 -2.24
C ILE A 52 15.47 -2.05 -3.05
N ARG A 53 14.77 -1.11 -3.71
CA ARG A 53 13.48 -1.44 -4.35
C ARG A 53 13.70 -2.28 -5.61
N ALA A 54 12.96 -3.38 -5.73
CA ALA A 54 12.74 -4.03 -7.01
C ALA A 54 11.73 -3.19 -7.82
N ARG A 55 12.11 -2.73 -9.02
CA ARG A 55 11.18 -2.03 -9.91
C ARG A 55 10.32 -3.05 -10.66
N SER A 56 9.01 -2.95 -10.53
CA SER A 56 8.05 -3.70 -11.35
C SER A 56 7.62 -2.89 -12.57
N SER A 57 7.01 -3.57 -13.55
CA SER A 57 6.37 -2.89 -14.68
C SER A 57 5.26 -1.95 -14.21
N ILE A 58 5.06 -0.88 -14.98
CA ILE A 58 3.97 0.06 -14.74
C ILE A 58 2.66 -0.63 -15.13
N VAL A 59 1.70 -0.60 -14.21
CA VAL A 59 0.35 -1.17 -14.36
C VAL A 59 -0.60 -0.15 -15.01
N ALA A 60 -1.63 -0.63 -15.71
CA ALA A 60 -2.56 0.22 -16.46
C ALA A 60 -3.26 1.30 -15.59
N TRP A 61 -3.53 0.98 -14.32
CA TRP A 61 -4.18 1.89 -13.38
C TRP A 61 -3.21 2.87 -12.67
N HIS A 62 -1.91 2.83 -12.98
CA HIS A 62 -0.88 3.63 -12.29
C HIS A 62 -1.26 5.11 -12.21
N ASP A 63 -1.65 5.69 -13.33
CA ASP A 63 -1.92 7.13 -13.41
C ASP A 63 -3.20 7.53 -12.68
N ILE A 64 -4.17 6.61 -12.53
CA ILE A 64 -5.37 6.85 -11.73
C ILE A 64 -5.01 7.03 -10.25
N VAL A 65 -4.01 6.28 -9.77
CA VAL A 65 -3.61 6.30 -8.36
C VAL A 65 -2.58 7.40 -8.10
N TRP A 66 -1.59 7.52 -8.97
CA TRP A 66 -0.38 8.30 -8.71
C TRP A 66 -0.29 9.61 -9.52
N HIS A 67 -1.42 10.16 -9.98
CA HIS A 67 -1.45 11.45 -10.66
C HIS A 67 -0.93 12.62 -9.79
N PRO A 68 -0.50 13.75 -10.39
CA PRO A 68 0.09 14.87 -9.64
C PRO A 68 -0.88 15.56 -8.67
N LYS A 69 -2.16 15.66 -9.03
CA LYS A 69 -3.21 16.33 -8.24
C LYS A 69 -3.88 15.41 -7.20
N ARG A 70 -3.29 14.25 -6.92
CA ARG A 70 -3.89 13.26 -6.01
C ARG A 70 -3.88 13.76 -4.57
N ILE A 71 -4.93 13.41 -3.83
CA ILE A 71 -4.91 13.51 -2.37
C ILE A 71 -4.30 12.20 -1.83
N PRO A 72 -3.18 12.24 -1.09
CA PRO A 72 -2.44 11.04 -0.69
C PRO A 72 -3.29 9.96 0.00
N LYS A 73 -4.20 10.37 0.89
CA LYS A 73 -5.11 9.45 1.59
C LYS A 73 -6.03 8.69 0.62
N HIS A 74 -6.60 9.38 -0.36
CA HIS A 74 -7.49 8.77 -1.35
C HIS A 74 -6.72 7.87 -2.32
N ALA A 75 -5.55 8.33 -2.79
CA ALA A 75 -4.66 7.52 -3.62
C ALA A 75 -4.25 6.22 -2.92
N PHE A 76 -3.86 6.28 -1.66
CA PHE A 76 -3.50 5.09 -0.88
C PHE A 76 -4.68 4.13 -0.71
N SER A 77 -5.88 4.66 -0.41
CA SER A 77 -7.09 3.83 -0.30
C SER A 77 -7.46 3.17 -1.63
N LEU A 78 -7.36 3.88 -2.74
CA LEU A 78 -7.62 3.35 -4.08
C LEU A 78 -6.58 2.30 -4.47
N TRP A 79 -5.30 2.55 -4.18
CA TRP A 79 -4.22 1.58 -4.38
C TRP A 79 -4.49 0.27 -3.63
N LEU A 80 -4.91 0.34 -2.37
CA LEU A 80 -5.29 -0.84 -1.60
C LEU A 80 -6.50 -1.56 -2.21
N ALA A 81 -7.47 -0.84 -2.77
CA ALA A 81 -8.62 -1.45 -3.45
C ALA A 81 -8.18 -2.19 -4.72
N LEU A 82 -7.37 -1.56 -5.57
CA LEU A 82 -6.82 -2.15 -6.81
C LEU A 82 -5.95 -3.36 -6.55
N ARG A 83 -5.27 -3.40 -5.40
CA ARG A 83 -4.46 -4.53 -4.96
C ARG A 83 -5.25 -5.62 -4.25
N GLY A 84 -6.55 -5.42 -4.01
CA GLY A 84 -7.34 -6.30 -3.16
C GLY A 84 -6.69 -6.47 -1.79
N ALA A 85 -6.15 -5.40 -1.21
CA ALA A 85 -5.36 -5.40 0.03
C ALA A 85 -6.12 -4.79 1.23
N HIS A 86 -7.35 -4.33 1.04
CA HIS A 86 -8.21 -3.89 2.14
C HIS A 86 -8.51 -5.04 3.11
N ARG A 87 -8.60 -4.72 4.40
CA ARG A 87 -8.97 -5.65 5.49
C ARG A 87 -10.48 -5.82 5.57
N THR A 88 -11.05 -6.43 4.55
CA THR A 88 -12.47 -6.78 4.48
C THR A 88 -12.81 -7.92 5.44
N ARG A 89 -14.06 -8.02 5.90
CA ARG A 89 -14.45 -9.04 6.89
C ARG A 89 -14.22 -10.47 6.40
N ASN A 90 -14.30 -10.75 5.11
CA ASN A 90 -13.93 -12.09 4.59
C ASN A 90 -12.47 -12.47 4.91
N LYS A 91 -11.52 -11.54 4.81
CA LYS A 91 -10.11 -11.76 5.17
C LYS A 91 -9.91 -11.79 6.67
N LEU A 92 -10.62 -10.92 7.40
CA LEU A 92 -10.56 -10.91 8.86
C LEU A 92 -11.12 -12.22 9.45
N LEU A 93 -12.16 -12.79 8.84
CA LEU A 93 -12.71 -14.09 9.21
C LEU A 93 -11.68 -15.20 8.96
N ALA A 94 -11.03 -15.20 7.79
CA ALA A 94 -9.97 -16.15 7.48
C ALA A 94 -8.77 -16.06 8.45
N MET A 95 -8.53 -14.88 9.04
CA MET A 95 -7.50 -14.68 10.07
C MET A 95 -8.00 -14.97 11.50
N GLY A 96 -9.27 -15.35 11.70
CA GLY A 96 -9.85 -15.60 13.02
C GLY A 96 -10.08 -14.34 13.88
N VAL A 97 -10.07 -13.15 13.26
CA VAL A 97 -10.24 -11.87 13.96
C VAL A 97 -11.71 -11.53 14.19
N VAL A 98 -12.58 -11.96 13.28
CA VAL A 98 -14.04 -11.76 13.36
C VAL A 98 -14.75 -13.11 13.24
N GLN A 99 -15.98 -13.19 13.76
CA GLN A 99 -16.79 -14.41 13.76
C GLN A 99 -17.69 -14.53 12.51
N SER A 100 -17.84 -13.46 11.74
CA SER A 100 -18.70 -13.41 10.57
C SER A 100 -18.12 -12.51 9.49
N ALA A 101 -18.24 -12.96 8.24
CA ALA A 101 -17.88 -12.19 7.06
C ALA A 101 -19.06 -11.44 6.44
N MET A 102 -20.23 -11.42 7.08
CA MET A 102 -21.41 -10.73 6.56
C MET A 102 -21.13 -9.24 6.35
N CYS A 103 -21.63 -8.71 5.23
CA CYS A 103 -21.55 -7.31 4.87
C CYS A 103 -22.04 -6.40 6.00
N VAL A 104 -21.26 -5.36 6.33
CA VAL A 104 -21.60 -4.38 7.37
C VAL A 104 -22.93 -3.65 7.11
N PHE A 105 -23.37 -3.57 5.85
CA PHE A 105 -24.65 -2.98 5.47
C PHE A 105 -25.82 -3.97 5.51
N HIS A 106 -25.59 -5.18 6.02
CA HIS A 106 -26.61 -6.21 6.23
C HIS A 106 -27.43 -6.57 4.97
N CYS A 107 -26.79 -6.54 3.80
CA CYS A 107 -27.44 -6.86 2.53
C CYS A 107 -27.51 -8.37 2.20
N GLY A 108 -27.15 -9.25 3.14
CA GLY A 108 -27.20 -10.71 2.97
C GLY A 108 -25.97 -11.36 2.36
N GLU A 109 -24.99 -10.58 1.88
CA GLU A 109 -23.81 -11.08 1.19
C GLU A 109 -22.53 -11.00 2.06
N THR A 110 -21.47 -11.70 1.62
CA THR A 110 -20.14 -11.63 2.25
C THR A 110 -19.42 -10.34 1.88
N GLU A 111 -18.81 -9.69 2.87
CA GLU A 111 -17.98 -8.50 2.70
C GLU A 111 -16.63 -8.83 2.03
N SER A 112 -16.55 -8.60 0.72
CA SER A 112 -15.31 -8.52 -0.05
C SER A 112 -15.03 -7.09 -0.52
N THR A 113 -13.88 -6.87 -1.15
CA THR A 113 -13.52 -5.53 -1.67
C THR A 113 -14.45 -5.18 -2.84
N GLU A 114 -14.63 -6.12 -3.75
CA GLU A 114 -15.52 -6.04 -4.90
C GLU A 114 -16.98 -5.82 -4.44
N HIS A 115 -17.38 -6.55 -3.39
CA HIS A 115 -18.72 -6.43 -2.85
C HIS A 115 -18.98 -5.04 -2.27
N ILE A 116 -18.16 -4.58 -1.32
CA ILE A 116 -18.32 -3.25 -0.73
C ILE A 116 -18.36 -2.20 -1.84
N PHE A 117 -17.33 -2.13 -2.68
CA PHE A 117 -17.22 -0.98 -3.56
C PHE A 117 -18.24 -0.98 -4.71
N PHE A 118 -18.67 -2.14 -5.26
CA PHE A 118 -19.44 -2.16 -6.52
C PHE A 118 -20.69 -3.04 -6.52
N GLN A 119 -20.81 -4.05 -5.65
CA GLN A 119 -21.95 -4.99 -5.70
C GLN A 119 -22.94 -4.80 -4.55
N CYS A 120 -22.53 -4.14 -3.47
CA CYS A 120 -23.39 -3.90 -2.31
C CYS A 120 -24.54 -2.97 -2.69
N PRO A 121 -25.82 -3.38 -2.51
CA PRO A 121 -26.97 -2.55 -2.87
C PRO A 121 -27.00 -1.19 -2.16
N PHE A 122 -26.44 -1.12 -0.95
CA PHE A 122 -26.31 0.13 -0.21
C PHE A 122 -25.34 1.09 -0.90
N LEU A 123 -24.12 0.63 -1.18
CA LEU A 123 -23.11 1.47 -1.85
C LEU A 123 -23.45 1.74 -3.32
N ALA A 124 -24.17 0.85 -3.98
CA ALA A 124 -24.71 1.09 -5.32
C ALA A 124 -25.73 2.25 -5.35
N LYS A 125 -26.43 2.54 -4.25
CA LYS A 125 -27.25 3.77 -4.14
C LYS A 125 -26.35 4.99 -4.05
N VAL A 126 -25.36 4.97 -3.15
CA VAL A 126 -24.40 6.07 -2.96
C VAL A 126 -23.70 6.44 -4.26
N TRP A 127 -23.20 5.45 -5.01
CA TRP A 127 -22.53 5.69 -6.28
C TRP A 127 -23.42 6.30 -7.34
N ARG A 128 -24.70 5.90 -7.41
CA ARG A 128 -25.65 6.53 -8.34
C ARG A 128 -25.85 8.01 -8.03
N GLU A 129 -25.97 8.38 -6.76
CA GLU A 129 -26.09 9.77 -6.35
C GLU A 129 -24.82 10.57 -6.68
N VAL A 130 -23.64 9.99 -6.44
CA VAL A 130 -22.34 10.61 -6.78
C VAL A 130 -22.20 10.81 -8.29
N LEU A 131 -22.48 9.79 -9.09
CA LEU A 131 -22.42 9.87 -10.55
C LEU A 131 -23.42 10.89 -11.10
N SER A 132 -24.64 10.91 -10.57
CA SER A 132 -25.65 11.91 -10.91
C SER A 132 -25.18 13.32 -10.58
N SER A 133 -24.59 13.53 -9.40
CA SER A 133 -24.07 14.83 -8.96
C SER A 133 -22.91 15.32 -9.83
N CYS A 134 -22.15 14.39 -10.41
CA CYS A 134 -21.06 14.68 -11.35
C CYS A 134 -21.50 14.75 -12.81
N ASN A 135 -22.80 14.65 -13.12
CA ASN A 135 -23.32 14.57 -14.49
C ASN A 135 -22.69 13.44 -15.34
N ILE A 136 -22.46 12.27 -14.74
CA ILE A 136 -21.89 11.10 -15.42
C ILE A 136 -23.00 10.05 -15.61
N PRO A 137 -23.71 10.02 -16.76
CA PRO A 137 -24.86 9.15 -16.99
C PRO A 137 -24.42 7.73 -17.38
N ARG A 138 -23.89 6.96 -16.42
CA ARG A 138 -23.48 5.57 -16.63
C ARG A 138 -24.00 4.64 -15.54
N PRO A 139 -24.23 3.35 -15.84
CA PRO A 139 -24.44 2.35 -14.81
C PRO A 139 -23.15 2.08 -14.04
N ILE A 140 -23.29 1.60 -12.80
CA ILE A 140 -22.19 1.05 -12.03
C ILE A 140 -21.82 -0.29 -12.66
N LEU A 141 -20.56 -0.43 -13.07
CA LEU A 141 -20.06 -1.66 -13.67
C LEU A 141 -19.44 -2.58 -12.59
N PRO A 142 -19.24 -3.88 -12.90
CA PRO A 142 -18.38 -4.75 -12.10
C PRO A 142 -16.98 -4.15 -11.93
N TRP A 143 -16.31 -4.47 -10.83
CA TRP A 143 -15.04 -3.86 -10.45
C TRP A 143 -13.99 -3.85 -11.57
N VAL A 144 -13.81 -4.99 -12.26
CA VAL A 144 -12.82 -5.11 -13.35
C VAL A 144 -13.10 -4.12 -14.47
N ASP A 145 -14.35 -3.98 -14.85
CA ASP A 145 -14.79 -3.08 -15.91
C ASP A 145 -14.69 -1.61 -15.48
N GLU A 146 -14.98 -1.30 -14.20
CA GLU A 146 -14.76 0.04 -13.66
C GLU A 146 -13.28 0.43 -13.67
N VAL A 147 -12.39 -0.47 -13.25
CA VAL A 147 -10.93 -0.21 -13.29
C VAL A 147 -10.46 0.03 -14.72
N GLN A 148 -10.96 -0.76 -15.67
CA GLN A 148 -10.62 -0.59 -17.09
C GLN A 148 -11.16 0.73 -17.65
N TRP A 149 -12.40 1.09 -17.30
CA TRP A 149 -13.01 2.35 -17.71
C TRP A 149 -12.25 3.55 -17.14
N MET A 150 -11.95 3.54 -15.84
CA MET A 150 -11.15 4.60 -15.20
C MET A 150 -9.75 4.69 -15.81
N SER A 151 -9.11 3.55 -16.12
CA SER A 151 -7.77 3.54 -16.75
C SER A 151 -7.75 4.19 -18.12
N THR A 152 -8.88 4.17 -18.83
CA THR A 152 -9.01 4.76 -20.17
C THR A 152 -9.50 6.20 -20.14
N HIS A 153 -10.34 6.58 -19.18
CA HIS A 153 -11.02 7.89 -19.14
C HIS A 153 -10.46 8.88 -18.11
N ALA A 154 -9.75 8.42 -17.08
CA ALA A 154 -9.14 9.30 -16.08
C ALA A 154 -7.80 9.90 -16.54
N LYS A 155 -7.50 9.82 -17.84
CA LYS A 155 -6.29 10.40 -18.45
C LYS A 155 -6.54 11.88 -18.78
N GLY A 156 -6.30 12.76 -17.82
CA GLY A 156 -6.39 14.20 -18.01
C GLY A 156 -5.58 14.98 -16.99
N ASN A 157 -4.91 16.05 -17.42
CA ASN A 157 -4.24 16.99 -16.51
C ASN A 157 -5.15 18.13 -16.03
N GLU A 158 -6.37 18.22 -16.56
CA GLU A 158 -7.28 19.35 -16.38
C GLU A 158 -8.69 18.84 -16.10
N PHE A 159 -9.36 19.44 -15.10
CA PHE A 159 -10.80 19.35 -14.94
C PHE A 159 -11.37 20.42 -15.88
N GLN A 160 -12.11 20.03 -16.91
CA GLN A 160 -12.92 20.98 -17.68
C GLN A 160 -14.17 21.35 -16.89
#